data_AF-A0A8B8J815-F1
#
_entry.id   AF-A0A8B8J815-F1
#
_cell.length_a   1.000
_cell.length_b   1.000
_cell.length_c   1.000
_cell.angle_alpha   90.00
_cell.angle_beta   90.00
_cell.angle_gamma   90.00
#
_symmetry.space_group_name_H-M   'P 1'
#
loop_
_entity.id
_entity.type
_entity.pdbx_description
1 polymer ?
#
loop_
_entity_poly.entity_id
_entity_poly.type
_entity_poly.pdbx_seq_one_letter_code
_entity_poly.pdbx_strand_id
1 'polypeptide(L)'
;MAGFCGCNVGAISRGNWIPLREPVAGDQELSWLQPAPDRQHRRRQGPRRQCRIPRRQPLRDPASLGGAAHRSAAEFYRMCILIFLGNNGETYFNTAALVSCVQNFPKSRGPIVGILKGFAGLSGAILSQIFTMIHTSDHSALIFMVAVGPSVVVTALMFIVRPVGGHRQVRPSDKSSFMFIYSVCLLLAAYLMVVMLLEDLVNLSHIVIILFTVLLLFLLISPIVIPLLLTFHFDVISPAQEVLLPEPLKGETSKSGQSEEQNEVILSEVEEEKPKEVDLLPALERQKRIAQLQARLFQAAAEGAVRVKKRRGPRRGEDFTLTQALIKADLWLIFLSLLLGSGSGLTVIDNLGQMSESLGYDDTHIFVSMISIWNFLGRVGGGYFSEIIVRDHAYPRPVAMAMAQILMAIGHFLFAMAWPGTMYIGTLLIGLGYGAHWAIVPAAASELFGLKNFGALYNFLTVANPAGSLIFSGLIASGIYDYEAEKQAHMHNSSTSLLQSLHHDASFQVEEPLKCKGAICFFFSSLIMSGLCVIAVILSLILVYRTKIVYANLYGRTRT
;
A
#
# COMPACT_ATOMS: atom_id res chain seq x y z
N MET A 1 6.25 -2.31 3.31
CA MET A 1 6.51 -1.22 4.25
C MET A 1 5.73 0.06 3.95
N ALA A 2 4.74 0.03 3.04
CA ALA A 2 3.76 1.11 2.86
C ALA A 2 2.94 1.51 4.12
N GLY A 3 2.92 0.68 5.18
CA GLY A 3 2.34 1.01 6.49
C GLY A 3 3.33 1.49 7.55
N PHE A 4 4.65 1.45 7.28
CA PHE A 4 5.67 1.99 8.18
C PHE A 4 6.07 3.42 7.79
N CYS A 5 5.78 3.84 6.56
CA CYS A 5 5.96 5.23 6.12
C CYS A 5 4.86 6.18 6.64
N GLY A 6 3.89 5.66 7.39
CA GLY A 6 2.93 6.43 8.21
C GLY A 6 3.52 6.88 9.56
N CYS A 7 4.79 6.60 9.85
CA CYS A 7 5.53 7.33 10.87
C CYS A 7 5.80 8.76 10.38
N ASN A 8 4.81 9.62 10.54
CA ASN A 8 5.00 10.98 11.02
C ASN A 8 5.96 11.87 10.21
N VAL A 9 5.66 12.11 8.93
CA VAL A 9 6.23 13.26 8.20
C VAL A 9 5.82 14.58 8.87
N GLY A 10 4.72 14.60 9.63
CA GLY A 10 4.28 15.73 10.46
C GLY A 10 5.09 15.95 11.75
N ALA A 11 5.50 14.89 12.46
CA ALA A 11 6.27 15.06 13.70
C ALA A 11 7.78 15.22 13.50
N ILE A 12 8.35 14.76 12.38
CA ILE A 12 9.79 14.92 12.11
C ILE A 12 10.16 16.37 11.76
N SER A 13 9.19 17.22 11.41
CA SER A 13 9.42 18.65 11.15
C SER A 13 9.54 19.51 12.43
N ARG A 14 9.27 18.97 13.63
CA ARG A 14 9.31 19.74 14.89
C ARG A 14 10.16 19.08 16.00
N GLY A 15 11.19 18.33 15.63
CA GLY A 15 12.23 17.87 16.55
C GLY A 15 13.49 18.73 16.44
N ASN A 16 13.73 19.62 17.39
CA ASN A 16 15.02 20.31 17.50
C ASN A 16 16.09 19.27 17.87
N TRP A 17 16.88 18.81 16.88
CA TRP A 17 18.05 17.99 17.13
C TRP A 17 19.14 18.84 17.78
N ILE A 18 19.43 18.58 19.06
CA ILE A 18 20.65 19.06 19.70
C ILE A 18 21.76 18.10 19.26
N PRO A 19 22.82 18.56 18.57
CA PRO A 19 23.97 17.71 18.31
C PRO A 19 24.66 17.41 19.64
N LEU A 20 24.58 16.15 20.08
CA LEU A 20 25.47 15.61 21.10
C LEU A 20 26.90 15.71 20.56
N ARG A 21 27.67 16.64 21.12
CA ARG A 21 29.09 16.79 20.84
C ARG A 21 29.82 15.68 21.61
N GLU A 22 30.31 14.66 20.91
CA GLU A 22 31.27 13.72 21.48
C GLU A 22 32.55 14.47 21.90
N PRO A 23 33.17 14.12 23.05
CA PRO A 23 34.44 14.70 23.46
C PRO A 23 35.57 14.07 22.64
N VAL A 24 36.17 14.86 21.75
CA VAL A 24 37.42 14.48 21.09
C VAL A 24 38.53 14.52 22.13
N ALA A 25 39.12 13.36 22.38
CA ALA A 25 40.37 13.18 23.10
C ALA A 25 41.56 13.56 22.21
N GLY A 26 42.56 14.24 22.79
CA GLY A 26 43.91 14.38 22.24
C GLY A 26 44.22 15.75 21.64
N ASP A 27 44.92 16.59 22.40
CA ASP A 27 46.32 16.89 22.08
C ASP A 27 47.00 17.58 23.28
N GLN A 28 47.97 16.88 23.84
CA GLN A 28 49.05 17.43 24.67
C GLN A 28 49.96 18.26 23.76
N GLU A 29 50.33 19.48 24.15
CA GLU A 29 51.74 19.83 24.43
C GLU A 29 51.92 21.30 24.88
N LEU A 30 52.68 21.42 25.97
CA LEU A 30 53.65 22.44 26.36
C LEU A 30 53.47 23.92 25.96
N SER A 31 53.30 24.77 26.98
CA SER A 31 54.23 25.90 27.21
C SER A 31 54.35 26.24 28.70
N TRP A 32 55.55 26.00 29.23
CA TRP A 32 56.13 26.54 30.47
C TRP A 32 56.40 28.05 30.27
N LEU A 33 56.36 29.02 31.22
CA LEU A 33 56.98 29.19 32.54
C LEU A 33 56.44 30.50 33.19
N GLN A 34 56.02 30.43 34.48
CA GLN A 34 56.24 31.32 35.66
C GLN A 34 56.33 32.88 35.58
N PRO A 35 56.23 33.65 36.71
CA PRO A 35 55.84 33.34 38.10
C PRO A 35 54.78 34.31 38.71
N ALA A 36 54.22 33.94 39.86
CA ALA A 36 53.52 34.86 40.77
C ALA A 36 54.51 35.75 41.55
N PRO A 37 54.10 36.95 41.98
CA PRO A 37 54.33 37.27 43.38
C PRO A 37 53.18 38.02 44.09
N ASP A 38 53.06 37.63 45.34
CA ASP A 38 52.82 38.41 46.55
C ASP A 38 51.50 39.10 46.93
N ARG A 39 51.21 38.84 48.21
CA ARG A 39 50.17 39.39 49.07
C ARG A 39 50.43 40.87 49.35
N GLN A 40 49.39 41.70 49.27
CA GLN A 40 49.28 42.83 50.19
C GLN A 40 47.82 43.24 50.50
N HIS A 41 47.60 43.42 51.79
CA HIS A 41 46.47 43.97 52.52
C HIS A 41 45.41 44.79 51.76
N ARG A 42 44.12 44.51 52.01
CA ARG A 42 43.13 45.55 52.38
C ARG A 42 41.84 45.00 53.03
N ARG A 43 41.69 45.39 54.30
CA ARG A 43 40.50 45.71 55.12
C ARG A 43 39.11 45.14 54.74
N ARG A 44 38.49 44.54 55.76
CA ARG A 44 37.05 44.27 55.90
C ARG A 44 36.19 45.52 55.63
N GLN A 45 35.22 45.39 54.72
CA GLN A 45 33.96 46.13 54.74
C GLN A 45 32.82 45.14 54.42
N GLY A 46 31.74 45.18 55.20
CA GLY A 46 30.58 44.27 55.12
C GLY A 46 29.72 44.43 53.86
N PRO A 47 28.69 43.60 53.68
CA PRO A 47 28.10 43.31 52.39
C PRO A 47 27.15 44.42 51.95
N ARG A 48 27.54 45.20 50.94
CA ARG A 48 26.58 45.99 50.15
C ARG A 48 26.07 45.11 49.02
N ARG A 49 24.81 44.67 49.11
CA ARG A 49 24.05 44.09 48.01
C ARG A 49 24.01 45.10 46.87
N GLN A 50 24.85 44.90 45.86
CA GLN A 50 24.77 45.61 44.60
C GLN A 50 23.77 44.86 43.71
N CYS A 51 22.59 45.45 43.50
CA CYS A 51 21.69 45.05 42.42
C CYS A 51 22.45 45.16 41.09
N ARG A 52 22.97 44.04 40.58
CA ARG A 52 23.38 43.93 39.18
C ARG A 52 22.10 43.89 38.35
N ILE A 53 21.79 45.01 37.71
CA ILE A 53 20.92 45.03 36.54
C ILE A 53 21.49 43.99 35.55
N PRO A 54 20.71 43.00 35.09
CA PRO A 54 21.22 42.06 34.10
C PRO A 54 21.55 42.87 32.84
N ARG A 55 22.80 42.79 32.38
CA ARG A 55 23.16 43.26 31.05
C ARG A 55 22.23 42.57 30.07
N ARG A 56 21.44 43.35 29.32
CA ARG A 56 20.70 42.86 28.14
C ARG A 56 21.68 42.02 27.33
N GLN A 57 21.37 40.72 27.16
CA GLN A 57 22.00 39.92 26.12
C GLN A 57 21.82 40.67 24.79
N PRO A 58 22.85 40.75 23.93
CA PRO A 58 22.64 41.26 22.59
C PRO A 58 21.59 40.39 21.90
N LEU A 59 20.64 41.04 21.22
CA LEU A 59 19.68 40.35 20.36
C LEU A 59 20.44 39.35 19.48
N ARG A 60 19.94 38.11 19.41
CA ARG A 60 20.45 37.09 18.47
C ARG A 60 20.56 37.73 17.09
N ASP A 61 21.76 37.72 16.51
CA ASP A 61 22.00 38.24 15.17
C ASP A 61 21.06 37.57 14.17
N PRO A 62 20.39 38.32 13.26
CA PRO A 62 19.48 37.75 12.26
C PRO A 62 20.17 36.73 11.32
N ALA A 63 21.50 36.78 11.21
CA ALA A 63 22.30 35.79 10.48
C ALA A 63 22.28 34.39 11.13
N SER A 64 22.08 34.30 12.46
CA SER A 64 22.02 33.02 13.20
C SER A 64 20.68 32.30 13.03
N LEU A 65 19.57 33.05 12.89
CA LEU A 65 18.26 32.49 12.52
C LEU A 65 18.24 32.03 11.06
N GLY A 66 18.85 32.81 10.16
CA GLY A 66 19.01 32.43 8.76
C GLY A 66 19.83 31.16 8.58
N GLY A 67 20.92 30.99 9.33
CA GLY A 67 21.74 29.77 9.32
C GLY A 67 21.04 28.53 9.88
N ALA A 68 20.17 28.69 10.88
CA ALA A 68 19.37 27.59 11.43
C ALA A 68 18.24 27.15 10.47
N ALA A 69 17.53 28.10 9.86
CA ALA A 69 16.53 27.82 8.84
C ALA A 69 17.14 27.22 7.55
N HIS A 70 18.35 27.65 7.18
CA HIS A 70 19.05 27.10 6.02
C HIS A 70 19.64 25.70 6.30
N ARG A 71 20.01 25.39 7.56
CA ARG A 71 20.39 24.03 7.98
C ARG A 71 19.17 23.10 8.02
N SER A 72 18.04 23.54 8.58
CA SER A 72 16.82 22.71 8.60
C SER A 72 16.27 22.44 7.20
N ALA A 73 16.34 23.42 6.29
CA ALA A 73 15.99 23.21 4.89
C ALA A 73 16.95 22.21 4.21
N ALA A 74 18.26 22.32 4.41
CA ALA A 74 19.23 21.40 3.84
C ALA A 74 19.09 19.96 4.38
N GLU A 75 18.77 19.81 5.65
CA GLU A 75 18.48 18.51 6.29
C GLU A 75 17.18 17.90 5.74
N PHE A 76 16.15 18.71 5.54
CA PHE A 76 14.91 18.28 4.89
C PHE A 76 15.15 17.76 3.46
N TYR A 77 15.89 18.50 2.62
CA TYR A 77 16.20 18.05 1.26
C TYR A 77 17.02 16.76 1.25
N ARG A 78 17.97 16.60 2.18
CA ARG A 78 18.74 15.35 2.32
C ARG A 78 17.83 14.18 2.70
N MET A 79 16.90 14.38 3.65
CA MET A 79 15.90 13.36 3.99
C MET A 79 15.02 13.01 2.78
N CYS A 80 14.54 14.00 2.01
CA CYS A 80 13.74 13.75 0.82
C CYS A 80 14.48 12.91 -0.23
N ILE A 81 15.77 13.20 -0.48
CA ILE A 81 16.60 12.44 -1.43
C ILE A 81 16.80 10.99 -0.95
N LEU A 82 17.08 10.80 0.35
CA LEU A 82 17.24 9.46 0.92
C LEU A 82 15.95 8.64 0.86
N ILE A 83 14.81 9.25 1.20
CA ILE A 83 13.48 8.61 1.11
C ILE A 83 13.16 8.28 -0.36
N PHE A 84 13.45 9.20 -1.28
CA PHE A 84 13.27 8.95 -2.72
C PHE A 84 14.08 7.73 -3.16
N LEU A 85 15.37 7.67 -2.81
CA LEU A 85 16.22 6.55 -3.18
C LEU A 85 15.73 5.22 -2.57
N GLY A 86 15.36 5.23 -1.28
CA GLY A 86 14.84 4.04 -0.59
C GLY A 86 13.52 3.52 -1.17
N ASN A 87 12.55 4.39 -1.39
CA ASN A 87 11.23 4.01 -1.91
C ASN A 87 11.26 3.50 -3.36
N ASN A 88 12.19 4.00 -4.17
CA ASN A 88 12.41 3.45 -5.51
C ASN A 88 12.83 1.97 -5.45
N GLY A 89 13.72 1.61 -4.51
CA GLY A 89 14.16 0.23 -4.29
C GLY A 89 13.00 -0.72 -3.95
N GLU A 90 12.13 -0.34 -2.99
CA GLU A 90 10.96 -1.15 -2.60
C GLU A 90 10.03 -1.42 -3.79
N THR A 91 9.86 -0.42 -4.66
CA THR A 91 8.97 -0.50 -5.83
C THR A 91 9.42 -1.56 -6.83
N TYR A 92 10.73 -1.68 -7.09
CA TYR A 92 11.27 -2.71 -7.98
C TYR A 92 11.00 -4.12 -7.47
N PHE A 93 11.32 -4.38 -6.20
CA PHE A 93 11.10 -5.70 -5.59
C PHE A 93 9.62 -6.09 -5.64
N ASN A 94 8.76 -5.16 -5.21
CA ASN A 94 7.32 -5.36 -5.21
C ASN A 94 6.75 -5.63 -6.61
N THR A 95 7.25 -4.92 -7.63
CA THR A 95 6.83 -5.11 -9.02
C THR A 95 7.31 -6.45 -9.57
N ALA A 96 8.58 -6.81 -9.35
CA ALA A 96 9.17 -8.06 -9.83
C ALA A 96 8.46 -9.29 -9.25
N ALA A 97 8.21 -9.27 -7.93
CA ALA A 97 7.46 -10.33 -7.26
C ALA A 97 6.02 -10.43 -7.80
N LEU A 98 5.32 -9.29 -7.92
CA LEU A 98 3.93 -9.26 -8.38
C LEU A 98 3.79 -9.73 -9.84
N VAL A 99 4.61 -9.21 -10.76
CA VAL A 99 4.57 -9.57 -12.18
C VAL A 99 4.84 -11.06 -12.35
N SER A 100 5.89 -11.59 -11.69
CA SER A 100 6.24 -13.00 -11.76
C SER A 100 5.11 -13.90 -11.26
N CYS A 101 4.49 -13.54 -10.13
CA CYS A 101 3.40 -14.30 -9.54
C CYS A 101 2.15 -14.32 -10.43
N VAL A 102 1.75 -13.18 -11.00
CA VAL A 102 0.57 -13.09 -11.86
C VAL A 102 0.81 -13.78 -13.20
N GLN A 103 2.03 -13.76 -13.73
CA GLN A 103 2.42 -14.51 -14.93
C GLN A 103 2.42 -16.02 -14.71
N ASN A 104 2.90 -16.48 -13.55
CA ASN A 104 2.93 -17.90 -13.21
C ASN A 104 1.53 -18.49 -13.01
N PHE A 105 0.56 -17.68 -12.55
CA PHE A 105 -0.78 -18.13 -12.22
C PHE A 105 -1.88 -17.25 -12.81
N PRO A 106 -2.03 -17.24 -14.15
CA PRO A 106 -2.89 -16.29 -14.85
C PRO A 106 -4.39 -16.52 -14.61
N LYS A 107 -4.80 -17.65 -14.04
CA LYS A 107 -6.20 -18.02 -13.74
C LYS A 107 -6.60 -17.82 -12.28
N SER A 108 -5.68 -17.39 -11.41
CA SER A 108 -5.93 -17.18 -9.98
C SER A 108 -5.24 -15.91 -9.50
N ARG A 109 -5.39 -14.84 -10.28
CA ARG A 109 -4.69 -13.58 -10.09
C ARG A 109 -5.11 -12.90 -8.79
N GLY A 110 -6.41 -12.82 -8.51
CA GLY A 110 -6.92 -12.21 -7.27
C GLY A 110 -6.30 -12.83 -6.02
N PRO A 111 -6.35 -14.17 -5.90
CA PRO A 111 -5.83 -14.85 -4.75
C PRO A 111 -4.36 -14.60 -4.42
N ILE A 112 -3.55 -14.71 -5.46
CA ILE A 112 -2.09 -14.63 -5.33
C ILE A 112 -1.66 -13.23 -5.01
N VAL A 113 -2.29 -12.24 -5.65
CA VAL A 113 -2.02 -10.85 -5.32
C VAL A 113 -2.48 -10.54 -3.90
N GLY A 114 -3.62 -11.09 -3.46
CA GLY A 114 -4.10 -10.98 -2.08
C GLY A 114 -3.11 -11.55 -1.06
N ILE A 115 -2.57 -12.75 -1.29
CA ILE A 115 -1.55 -13.38 -0.43
C ILE A 115 -0.26 -12.55 -0.42
N LEU A 116 0.28 -12.23 -1.60
CA LEU A 116 1.54 -11.47 -1.73
C LEU A 116 1.44 -10.11 -1.04
N LYS A 117 0.36 -9.36 -1.29
CA LYS A 117 0.14 -8.05 -0.67
C LYS A 117 -0.22 -8.18 0.80
N GLY A 118 -0.91 -9.25 1.20
CA GLY A 118 -1.16 -9.58 2.59
C GLY A 118 0.14 -9.69 3.37
N PHE A 119 1.09 -10.52 2.95
CA PHE A 119 2.39 -10.63 3.62
C PHE A 119 3.17 -9.32 3.67
N ALA A 120 3.07 -8.49 2.63
CA ALA A 120 3.64 -7.13 2.67
C ALA A 120 2.98 -6.19 3.71
N GLY A 121 1.75 -6.51 4.16
CA GLY A 121 1.06 -5.85 5.26
C GLY A 121 1.44 -6.40 6.63
N LEU A 122 1.59 -7.72 6.77
CA LEU A 122 2.03 -8.35 8.04
C LEU A 122 3.52 -8.19 8.34
N SER A 123 4.35 -7.88 7.34
CA SER A 123 5.81 -7.84 7.51
C SER A 123 6.26 -6.89 8.61
N GLY A 124 5.54 -5.78 8.83
CA GLY A 124 5.81 -4.86 9.94
C GLY A 124 5.60 -5.51 11.32
N ALA A 125 4.47 -6.19 11.51
CA ALA A 125 4.18 -6.91 12.76
C ALA A 125 5.17 -8.05 12.99
N ILE A 126 5.52 -8.80 11.94
CA ILE A 126 6.50 -9.89 12.01
C ILE A 126 7.88 -9.35 12.43
N LEU A 127 8.34 -8.24 11.84
CA LEU A 127 9.61 -7.63 12.20
C LEU A 127 9.61 -7.06 13.62
N SER A 128 8.50 -6.47 14.05
CA SER A 128 8.34 -5.98 15.43
C SER A 128 8.45 -7.12 16.44
N GLN A 129 7.81 -8.26 16.16
CA GLN A 129 7.90 -9.46 16.99
C GLN A 129 9.31 -10.02 17.10
N ILE A 130 10.01 -10.11 15.97
CA ILE A 130 11.43 -10.53 15.95
C ILE A 130 12.28 -9.56 16.77
N PHE A 131 11.98 -8.26 16.70
CA PHE A 131 12.69 -7.24 17.47
C PHE A 131 12.46 -7.41 18.98
N THR A 132 11.21 -7.56 19.42
CA THR A 132 10.89 -7.74 20.85
C THR A 132 11.64 -8.93 21.45
N MET A 133 11.88 -9.98 20.66
CA MET A 133 12.65 -11.17 21.06
C MET A 133 14.16 -10.92 21.21
N ILE A 134 14.75 -10.03 20.41
CA ILE A 134 16.20 -9.77 20.44
C ILE A 134 16.61 -8.97 21.69
N HIS A 135 15.68 -8.27 22.33
CA HIS A 135 15.85 -7.58 23.62
C HIS A 135 17.09 -6.69 23.72
N THR A 136 17.45 -6.04 22.62
CA THR A 136 18.52 -5.05 22.60
C THR A 136 17.97 -3.69 23.02
N SER A 137 18.57 -3.09 24.04
CA SER A 137 18.29 -1.72 24.51
C SER A 137 18.78 -0.62 23.55
N ASP A 138 19.46 -1.00 22.47
CA ASP A 138 20.07 -0.08 21.51
C ASP A 138 19.16 0.14 20.30
N HIS A 139 18.57 1.34 20.22
CA HIS A 139 17.72 1.76 19.09
C HIS A 139 18.49 1.78 17.75
N SER A 140 19.82 1.92 17.77
CA SER A 140 20.63 1.93 16.54
C SER A 140 20.73 0.55 15.89
N ALA A 141 20.84 -0.51 16.69
CA ALA A 141 20.83 -1.90 16.24
C ALA A 141 19.49 -2.27 15.59
N LEU A 142 18.38 -1.74 16.10
CA LEU A 142 17.04 -1.89 15.51
C LEU A 142 17.00 -1.31 14.09
N ILE A 143 17.42 -0.05 13.95
CA ILE A 143 17.41 0.64 12.66
C ILE A 143 18.29 -0.10 11.66
N PHE A 144 19.46 -0.58 12.11
CA PHE A 144 20.37 -1.37 11.26
C PHE A 144 19.75 -2.69 10.80
N MET A 145 19.11 -3.45 11.70
CA MET A 145 18.43 -4.70 11.36
C MET A 145 17.31 -4.48 10.33
N VAL A 146 16.49 -3.44 10.52
CA VAL A 146 15.40 -3.10 9.59
C VAL A 146 15.94 -2.61 8.24
N ALA A 147 17.08 -1.91 8.23
CA ALA A 147 17.71 -1.43 7.00
C ALA A 147 18.36 -2.55 6.17
N VAL A 148 19.01 -3.52 6.82
CA VAL A 148 19.80 -4.56 6.14
C VAL A 148 19.04 -5.87 5.97
N GLY A 149 18.25 -6.27 6.97
CA GLY A 149 17.58 -7.58 7.02
C GLY A 149 16.72 -7.89 5.80
N PRO A 150 15.75 -7.03 5.41
CA PRO A 150 14.95 -7.24 4.21
C PRO A 150 15.80 -7.39 2.94
N SER A 151 16.85 -6.57 2.79
CA SER A 151 17.75 -6.60 1.63
C SER A 151 18.52 -7.91 1.52
N VAL A 152 18.99 -8.45 2.65
CA VAL A 152 19.69 -9.75 2.71
C VAL A 152 18.75 -10.89 2.32
N VAL A 153 17.52 -10.91 2.85
CA VAL A 153 16.53 -11.94 2.52
C VAL A 153 16.17 -11.89 1.03
N VAL A 154 15.93 -10.70 0.49
CA VAL A 154 15.59 -10.52 -0.92
C VAL A 154 16.73 -10.95 -1.85
N THR A 155 17.96 -10.53 -1.57
CA THR A 155 19.13 -10.89 -2.40
C THR A 155 19.41 -12.39 -2.34
N ALA A 156 19.23 -13.04 -1.19
CA ALA A 156 19.36 -14.49 -1.06
C ALA A 156 18.30 -15.27 -1.86
N LEU A 157 17.05 -14.80 -1.87
CA LEU A 157 15.92 -15.50 -2.51
C LEU A 157 15.69 -15.11 -3.98
N MET A 158 16.37 -14.07 -4.48
CA MET A 158 16.18 -13.53 -5.84
C MET A 158 16.31 -14.61 -6.94
N PHE A 159 17.22 -15.58 -6.78
CA PHE A 159 17.46 -16.62 -7.79
C PHE A 159 16.31 -17.61 -7.97
N ILE A 160 15.44 -17.73 -6.95
CA ILE A 160 14.31 -18.66 -6.91
C ILE A 160 13.09 -18.06 -7.64
N VAL A 161 12.95 -16.72 -7.64
CA VAL A 161 11.81 -16.04 -8.26
C VAL A 161 12.04 -15.94 -9.77
N ARG A 162 11.44 -16.86 -10.54
CA ARG A 162 11.47 -16.85 -12.00
C ARG A 162 10.08 -17.04 -12.60
N PRO A 163 9.77 -16.35 -13.71
CA PRO A 163 8.59 -16.67 -14.49
C PRO A 163 8.77 -18.06 -15.11
N VAL A 164 7.95 -19.01 -14.72
CA VAL A 164 7.95 -20.37 -15.26
C VAL A 164 7.02 -20.35 -16.47
N GLY A 165 7.57 -20.05 -17.64
CA GLY A 165 6.84 -20.22 -18.88
C GLY A 165 6.53 -21.70 -19.09
N GLY A 166 5.26 -22.11 -19.16
CA GLY A 166 4.99 -23.40 -19.80
C GLY A 166 3.73 -24.19 -19.47
N HIS A 167 2.96 -23.97 -18.40
CA HIS A 167 1.81 -24.86 -18.14
C HIS A 167 0.53 -24.08 -17.82
N ARG A 168 -0.22 -23.73 -18.88
CA ARG A 168 -1.60 -23.20 -18.81
C ARG A 168 -2.64 -24.22 -18.29
N GLN A 169 -2.21 -25.41 -17.88
CA GLN A 169 -3.07 -26.42 -17.27
C GLN A 169 -3.27 -26.14 -15.78
N VAL A 170 -4.52 -25.89 -15.40
CA VAL A 170 -4.93 -25.82 -14.00
C VAL A 170 -4.87 -27.24 -13.46
N ARG A 171 -4.00 -27.50 -12.50
CA ARG A 171 -3.99 -28.80 -11.82
C ARG A 171 -5.12 -28.79 -10.79
N PRO A 172 -5.86 -29.90 -10.61
CA PRO A 172 -6.88 -29.99 -9.57
C PRO A 172 -6.29 -29.78 -8.16
N SER A 173 -5.00 -30.10 -7.97
CA SER A 173 -4.24 -29.84 -6.73
C SER A 173 -4.00 -28.35 -6.44
N ASP A 174 -4.12 -27.45 -7.43
CA ASP A 174 -3.89 -26.01 -7.25
C ASP A 174 -4.91 -25.43 -6.27
N LYS A 175 -6.19 -25.82 -6.39
CA LYS A 175 -7.25 -25.32 -5.51
C LYS A 175 -6.98 -25.70 -4.05
N SER A 176 -6.58 -26.94 -3.78
CA SER A 176 -6.24 -27.40 -2.43
C SER A 176 -5.01 -26.68 -1.87
N SER A 177 -3.99 -26.48 -2.71
CA SER A 177 -2.76 -25.77 -2.34
C SER A 177 -3.03 -24.31 -2.00
N PHE A 178 -3.84 -23.61 -2.81
CA PHE A 178 -4.26 -22.24 -2.50
C PHE A 178 -5.07 -22.17 -1.21
N MET A 179 -6.03 -23.08 -0.99
CA MET A 179 -6.82 -23.13 0.24
C MET A 179 -5.94 -23.36 1.49
N PHE A 180 -4.93 -24.22 1.38
CA PHE A 180 -3.96 -24.42 2.46
C PHE A 180 -3.17 -23.16 2.76
N ILE A 181 -2.59 -22.51 1.74
CA ILE A 181 -1.83 -21.26 1.91
C ILE A 181 -2.71 -20.18 2.54
N TYR A 182 -3.97 -20.05 2.09
CA TYR A 182 -4.92 -19.12 2.70
C TYR A 182 -5.19 -19.42 4.17
N SER A 183 -5.39 -20.69 4.50
CA SER A 183 -5.66 -21.11 5.88
C SER A 183 -4.47 -20.76 6.77
N VAL A 184 -3.24 -21.00 6.30
CA VAL A 184 -2.01 -20.59 6.99
C VAL A 184 -1.94 -19.07 7.12
N CYS A 185 -2.21 -18.31 6.06
CA CYS A 185 -2.20 -16.84 6.10
C CYS A 185 -3.21 -16.27 7.11
N LEU A 186 -4.42 -16.83 7.15
CA LEU A 186 -5.46 -16.42 8.10
C LEU A 186 -5.09 -16.81 9.53
N LEU A 187 -4.56 -18.01 9.73
CA LEU A 187 -4.06 -18.47 11.02
C LEU A 187 -2.91 -17.57 11.52
N LEU A 188 -1.94 -17.26 10.65
CA LEU A 188 -0.81 -16.39 10.96
C LEU A 188 -1.27 -14.99 11.38
N ALA A 189 -2.29 -14.44 10.72
CA ALA A 189 -2.82 -13.13 11.06
C ALA A 189 -3.62 -13.11 12.35
N ALA A 190 -4.47 -14.13 12.58
CA ALA A 190 -5.17 -14.29 13.85
C ALA A 190 -4.16 -14.48 15.00
N TYR A 191 -3.11 -15.25 14.75
CA TYR A 191 -2.01 -15.45 15.69
C TYR A 191 -1.29 -14.13 16.02
N LEU A 192 -0.83 -13.38 15.00
CA LEU A 192 -0.18 -12.09 15.20
C LEU A 192 -1.08 -11.09 15.92
N MET A 193 -2.38 -11.08 15.61
CA MET A 193 -3.36 -10.24 16.32
C MET A 193 -3.39 -10.57 17.82
N VAL A 194 -3.50 -11.85 18.17
CA VAL A 194 -3.53 -12.29 19.57
C VAL A 194 -2.23 -11.93 20.27
N VAL A 195 -1.08 -12.16 19.65
CA VAL A 195 0.22 -11.84 20.25
C VAL A 195 0.39 -10.33 20.47
N MET A 196 0.10 -9.50 19.47
CA MET A 196 0.20 -8.04 19.61
C MET A 196 -0.74 -7.52 20.71
N LEU A 197 -1.99 -7.99 20.75
CA LEU A 197 -2.93 -7.59 21.80
C LEU A 197 -2.47 -8.06 23.20
N LEU A 198 -1.88 -9.25 23.31
CA LEU A 198 -1.37 -9.74 24.58
C LEU A 198 -0.15 -8.96 25.06
N GLU A 199 0.75 -8.57 24.16
CA GLU A 199 1.91 -7.71 24.48
C GLU A 199 1.48 -6.31 24.91
N ASP A 200 0.46 -5.74 24.26
CA ASP A 200 -0.04 -4.40 24.58
C ASP A 200 -0.85 -4.38 25.91
N LEU A 201 -1.54 -5.48 26.26
CA LEU A 201 -2.39 -5.54 27.45
C LEU A 201 -1.70 -6.14 28.69
N VAL A 202 -0.66 -6.96 28.49
CA VAL A 202 -0.01 -7.73 29.57
C VAL A 202 1.50 -7.65 29.43
N ASN A 203 2.19 -7.39 30.54
CA ASN A 203 3.64 -7.50 30.60
C ASN A 203 4.05 -8.98 30.52
N LEU A 204 4.38 -9.44 29.32
CA LEU A 204 4.79 -10.82 29.06
C LEU A 204 6.27 -11.05 29.44
N SER A 205 6.55 -12.25 29.95
CA SER A 205 7.94 -12.66 30.20
C SER A 205 8.71 -12.87 28.89
N HIS A 206 10.01 -12.62 28.93
CA HIS A 206 10.90 -12.80 27.77
C HIS A 206 10.85 -14.22 27.18
N ILE A 207 10.65 -15.24 28.03
CA ILE A 207 10.54 -16.64 27.58
C ILE A 207 9.29 -16.83 26.73
N VAL A 208 8.17 -16.21 27.11
CA VAL A 208 6.92 -16.28 26.35
C VAL A 208 7.06 -15.58 25.00
N ILE A 209 7.74 -14.43 24.97
CA ILE A 209 8.02 -13.71 23.72
C ILE A 209 8.88 -14.58 22.79
N ILE A 210 9.94 -15.23 23.28
CA ILE A 210 10.75 -16.17 22.48
C ILE A 210 9.87 -17.29 21.92
N LEU A 211 9.03 -17.92 22.74
CA LEU A 211 8.13 -18.98 22.29
C LEU A 211 7.17 -18.49 21.21
N PHE A 212 6.62 -17.29 21.37
CA PHE A 212 5.77 -16.67 20.35
C PHE A 212 6.53 -16.40 19.05
N THR A 213 7.77 -15.92 19.11
CA THR A 213 8.58 -15.70 17.91
C THR A 213 8.97 -17.02 17.22
N VAL A 214 9.30 -18.07 17.97
CA VAL A 214 9.62 -19.40 17.39
C VAL A 214 8.40 -19.98 16.68
N LEU A 215 7.22 -19.92 17.30
CA LEU A 215 5.97 -20.36 16.69
C LEU A 215 5.63 -19.54 15.44
N LEU A 216 5.88 -18.22 15.47
CA LEU A 216 5.73 -17.35 14.31
C LEU A 216 6.59 -17.79 13.12
N LEU A 217 7.87 -18.07 13.36
CA LEU A 217 8.80 -18.50 12.32
C LEU A 217 8.39 -19.86 11.73
N PHE A 218 7.90 -20.79 12.56
CA PHE A 218 7.36 -22.07 12.08
C PHE A 218 6.15 -21.87 11.16
N LEU A 219 5.19 -21.03 11.56
CA LEU A 219 4.02 -20.72 10.73
C LEU A 219 4.43 -20.03 9.42
N LEU A 220 5.43 -19.16 9.44
CA LEU A 220 5.94 -18.44 8.26
C LEU A 220 6.61 -19.37 7.24
N ILE A 221 7.33 -20.39 7.71
CA ILE A 221 8.03 -21.38 6.86
C ILE A 221 7.06 -22.45 6.34
N SER A 222 5.92 -22.68 7.01
CA SER A 222 4.98 -23.75 6.67
C SER A 222 4.49 -23.78 5.20
N PRO A 223 4.32 -22.67 4.45
CA PRO A 223 3.96 -22.74 3.03
C PRO A 223 5.00 -23.43 2.12
N ILE A 224 6.27 -23.52 2.55
CA ILE A 224 7.35 -24.23 1.82
C ILE A 224 7.10 -25.74 1.79
N VAL A 225 6.29 -26.26 2.72
CA VAL A 225 5.90 -27.68 2.75
C VAL A 225 5.19 -28.10 1.46
N ILE A 226 4.42 -27.22 0.82
CA ILE A 226 3.72 -27.56 -0.44
C ILE A 226 4.72 -27.89 -1.56
N PRO A 227 5.68 -27.01 -1.92
CA PRO A 227 6.74 -27.35 -2.88
C PRO A 227 7.47 -28.64 -2.53
N LEU A 228 7.84 -28.85 -1.26
CA LEU A 228 8.56 -30.06 -0.83
C LEU A 228 7.72 -31.32 -1.05
N LEU A 229 6.46 -31.32 -0.60
CA LEU A 229 5.54 -32.45 -0.80
C LEU A 229 5.32 -32.75 -2.28
N LEU A 230 5.19 -31.71 -3.12
CA LEU A 230 5.06 -31.88 -4.55
C LEU A 230 6.34 -32.48 -5.15
N THR A 231 7.53 -32.04 -4.76
CA THR A 231 8.78 -32.64 -5.23
C THR A 231 8.90 -34.12 -4.85
N PHE A 232 8.55 -34.48 -3.61
CA PHE A 232 8.69 -35.87 -3.12
C PHE A 232 7.57 -36.82 -3.59
N HIS A 233 6.35 -36.35 -3.86
CA HIS A 233 5.26 -37.20 -4.39
C HIS A 233 5.30 -37.40 -5.90
N PHE A 234 6.03 -36.57 -6.66
CA PHE A 234 6.16 -36.71 -8.11
C PHE A 234 6.99 -37.94 -8.53
N ASP A 235 7.84 -38.49 -7.65
CA ASP A 235 8.59 -39.72 -7.93
C ASP A 235 7.74 -41.00 -7.93
N VAL A 236 6.49 -40.95 -7.45
CA VAL A 236 5.60 -42.14 -7.35
C VAL A 236 4.64 -42.26 -8.54
N ILE A 237 4.38 -41.17 -9.27
CA ILE A 237 3.55 -41.21 -10.50
C ILE A 237 4.48 -41.46 -11.69
N SER A 238 4.91 -42.71 -11.81
CA SER A 238 5.69 -43.26 -12.92
C SER A 238 5.00 -43.02 -14.29
N PRO A 239 5.74 -43.07 -15.42
CA PRO A 239 5.47 -42.47 -16.74
C PRO A 239 4.39 -43.18 -17.57
N ALA A 240 3.32 -43.67 -16.93
CA ALA A 240 2.22 -44.35 -17.60
C ALA A 240 1.14 -43.37 -18.11
N GLN A 241 1.11 -42.13 -17.61
CA GLN A 241 0.03 -41.18 -17.93
C GLN A 241 0.43 -40.09 -18.94
N GLU A 242 1.73 -40.00 -19.29
CA GLU A 242 2.21 -39.16 -20.41
C GLU A 242 1.91 -39.77 -21.79
N VAL A 243 1.67 -41.09 -21.88
CA VAL A 243 1.39 -41.80 -23.15
C VAL A 243 -0.05 -41.61 -23.65
N LEU A 244 -0.96 -41.06 -22.83
CA LEU A 244 -2.40 -40.93 -23.17
C LEU A 244 -2.86 -39.48 -23.45
N LEU A 245 -1.95 -38.51 -23.46
CA LEU A 245 -2.28 -37.14 -23.86
C LEU A 245 -1.78 -36.92 -25.30
N PRO A 246 -2.65 -36.47 -26.24
CA PRO A 246 -2.22 -36.20 -27.60
C PRO A 246 -1.13 -35.14 -27.61
N GLU A 247 0.07 -35.53 -28.02
CA GLU A 247 1.21 -34.65 -28.27
C GLU A 247 0.85 -33.72 -29.45
N PRO A 248 0.97 -32.39 -29.34
CA PRO A 248 0.86 -31.53 -30.50
C PRO A 248 2.10 -31.75 -31.36
N LEU A 249 1.87 -32.23 -32.59
CA LEU A 249 2.88 -32.46 -33.64
C LEU A 249 4.05 -31.47 -33.59
N LYS A 250 5.24 -32.00 -33.26
CA LYS A 250 6.52 -31.41 -33.68
C LYS A 250 6.66 -31.59 -35.19
N GLY A 251 6.63 -30.50 -35.94
CA GLY A 251 7.14 -30.46 -37.31
C GLY A 251 8.58 -29.92 -37.29
N GLU A 252 9.55 -30.76 -37.65
CA GLU A 252 10.94 -30.35 -37.87
C GLU A 252 11.12 -29.74 -39.28
N THR A 253 11.68 -28.52 -39.29
CA THR A 253 12.64 -27.92 -40.25
C THR A 253 12.50 -28.14 -41.76
N SER A 254 12.30 -27.04 -42.52
CA SER A 254 13.25 -26.52 -43.51
C SER A 254 12.79 -25.21 -44.18
N LYS A 255 13.77 -24.36 -44.51
CA LYS A 255 13.65 -23.00 -45.06
C LYS A 255 12.88 -22.94 -46.40
N SER A 256 11.89 -22.04 -46.50
CA SER A 256 11.57 -21.26 -47.70
C SER A 256 10.41 -20.29 -47.43
N GLY A 257 10.51 -19.05 -47.89
CA GLY A 257 9.34 -18.24 -48.29
C GLY A 257 8.66 -17.40 -47.21
N GLN A 258 8.96 -16.09 -47.23
CA GLN A 258 8.14 -15.03 -46.63
C GLN A 258 6.75 -14.98 -47.29
N SER A 259 5.72 -15.68 -46.77
CA SER A 259 4.34 -15.41 -47.21
C SER A 259 3.16 -15.90 -46.33
N GLU A 260 3.35 -16.52 -45.17
CA GLU A 260 2.22 -17.20 -44.48
C GLU A 260 1.78 -16.63 -43.12
N GLU A 261 2.54 -15.75 -42.46
CA GLU A 261 2.10 -15.16 -41.17
C GLU A 261 0.94 -14.14 -41.28
N GLN A 262 0.53 -13.78 -42.50
CA GLN A 262 -0.48 -12.75 -42.71
C GLN A 262 -1.92 -13.29 -42.80
N ASN A 263 -2.11 -14.60 -43.02
CA ASN A 263 -3.44 -15.18 -43.25
C ASN A 263 -4.14 -15.69 -41.98
N GLU A 264 -3.43 -16.13 -40.94
CA GLU A 264 -4.07 -16.60 -39.70
C GLU A 264 -4.55 -15.46 -38.79
N VAL A 265 -3.94 -14.28 -38.87
CA VAL A 265 -4.29 -13.12 -38.02
C VAL A 265 -5.56 -12.39 -38.48
N ILE A 266 -6.05 -12.67 -39.70
CA ILE A 266 -7.20 -11.98 -40.30
C ILE A 266 -8.54 -12.61 -39.85
N LEU A 267 -8.56 -13.83 -39.35
CA LEU A 267 -9.81 -14.58 -39.10
C LEU A 267 -10.46 -14.34 -37.73
N SER A 268 -9.76 -13.69 -36.79
CA SER A 268 -10.28 -13.37 -35.46
C SER A 268 -10.87 -11.96 -35.31
N GLU A 269 -10.78 -11.12 -36.36
CA GLU A 269 -11.24 -9.72 -36.27
C GLU A 269 -12.73 -9.50 -36.58
N VAL A 270 -13.47 -10.54 -37.01
CA VAL A 270 -14.90 -10.45 -37.33
C VAL A 270 -15.73 -11.26 -36.32
N GLU A 271 -15.62 -10.91 -35.04
CA GLU A 271 -16.66 -11.25 -34.07
C GLU A 271 -17.02 -10.05 -33.18
N GLU A 272 -18.34 -9.89 -33.10
CA GLU A 272 -19.19 -9.13 -32.16
C GLU A 272 -19.43 -7.64 -32.42
N GLU A 273 -20.31 -7.37 -33.39
CA GLU A 273 -21.41 -6.42 -33.16
C GLU A 273 -22.71 -7.18 -33.47
N LYS A 274 -23.37 -7.70 -32.41
CA LYS A 274 -24.58 -8.54 -32.51
C LYS A 274 -25.80 -7.62 -32.72
N PRO A 275 -26.55 -7.68 -33.84
CA PRO A 275 -27.83 -7.01 -33.95
C PRO A 275 -28.86 -7.71 -33.04
N LYS A 276 -29.71 -6.94 -32.36
CA LYS A 276 -30.65 -7.38 -31.31
C LYS A 276 -31.85 -8.23 -31.77
N GLU A 277 -31.79 -8.91 -32.91
CA GLU A 277 -32.98 -9.55 -33.51
C GLU A 277 -32.84 -11.07 -33.79
N VAL A 278 -31.84 -11.76 -33.21
CA VAL A 278 -31.58 -13.18 -33.49
C VAL A 278 -31.49 -14.06 -32.23
N ASP A 279 -32.32 -13.78 -31.21
CA ASP A 279 -32.39 -14.61 -29.99
C ASP A 279 -33.56 -15.61 -29.99
N LEU A 280 -34.20 -15.90 -31.15
CA LEU A 280 -35.36 -16.82 -31.26
C LEU A 280 -35.19 -17.99 -32.25
N LEU A 281 -33.97 -18.29 -32.75
CA LEU A 281 -33.76 -19.35 -33.75
C LEU A 281 -32.90 -20.52 -33.24
N PRO A 282 -33.17 -21.77 -33.69
CA PRO A 282 -32.39 -22.97 -33.31
C PRO A 282 -30.89 -22.87 -33.68
N ALA A 283 -30.03 -23.51 -32.88
CA ALA A 283 -28.57 -23.40 -32.95
C ALA A 283 -27.94 -23.76 -34.31
N LEU A 284 -28.55 -24.69 -35.05
CA LEU A 284 -28.10 -25.13 -36.37
C LEU A 284 -28.32 -24.04 -37.45
N GLU A 285 -29.46 -23.35 -37.39
CA GLU A 285 -29.80 -22.23 -38.30
C GLU A 285 -28.86 -21.04 -38.08
N ARG A 286 -28.50 -20.80 -36.81
CA ARG A 286 -27.57 -19.74 -36.40
C ARG A 286 -26.17 -19.97 -36.96
N GLN A 287 -25.62 -21.17 -36.84
CA GLN A 287 -24.30 -21.50 -37.42
C GLN A 287 -24.30 -21.37 -38.94
N LYS A 288 -25.36 -21.84 -39.61
CA LYS A 288 -25.46 -21.76 -41.08
C LYS A 288 -25.53 -20.31 -41.56
N ARG A 289 -26.29 -19.43 -40.87
CA ARG A 289 -26.33 -18.00 -41.18
C ARG A 289 -25.02 -17.27 -40.88
N ILE A 290 -24.34 -17.59 -39.77
CA ILE A 290 -23.04 -17.01 -39.43
C ILE A 290 -22.00 -17.36 -40.50
N ALA A 291 -21.95 -18.62 -40.93
CA ALA A 291 -21.06 -19.06 -42.00
C ALA A 291 -21.39 -18.38 -43.35
N GLN A 292 -22.68 -18.21 -43.67
CA GLN A 292 -23.11 -17.49 -44.87
C GLN A 292 -22.78 -15.98 -44.83
N LEU A 293 -22.92 -15.35 -43.68
CA LEU A 293 -22.54 -13.94 -43.46
C LEU A 293 -21.02 -13.76 -43.54
N GLN A 294 -20.25 -14.69 -42.98
CA GLN A 294 -18.79 -14.70 -43.09
C GLN A 294 -18.35 -14.86 -44.54
N ALA A 295 -18.92 -15.80 -45.30
CA ALA A 295 -18.62 -15.98 -46.71
C ALA A 295 -18.94 -14.73 -47.54
N ARG A 296 -20.07 -14.06 -47.28
CA ARG A 296 -20.44 -12.81 -47.96
C ARG A 296 -19.53 -11.64 -47.59
N LEU A 297 -19.09 -11.53 -46.33
CA LEU A 297 -18.13 -10.51 -45.90
C LEU A 297 -16.75 -10.73 -46.53
N PHE A 298 -16.32 -12.00 -46.65
CA PHE A 298 -15.10 -12.37 -47.38
C PHE A 298 -15.17 -11.97 -48.85
N GLN A 299 -16.29 -12.23 -49.50
CA GLN A 299 -16.51 -11.92 -50.90
C GLN A 299 -16.58 -10.38 -51.12
N ALA A 300 -17.26 -9.65 -50.24
CA ALA A 300 -17.33 -8.18 -50.28
C ALA A 300 -15.99 -7.48 -49.95
N ALA A 301 -15.15 -8.11 -49.13
CA ALA A 301 -13.79 -7.64 -48.85
C ALA A 301 -12.83 -7.92 -50.03
N ALA A 302 -12.96 -9.09 -50.68
CA ALA A 302 -12.18 -9.46 -51.86
C ALA A 302 -12.50 -8.60 -53.09
N GLU A 303 -13.76 -8.19 -53.24
CA GLU A 303 -14.22 -7.27 -54.29
C GLU A 303 -13.85 -5.79 -54.02
N GLY A 304 -13.20 -5.49 -52.89
CA GLY A 304 -12.78 -4.13 -52.53
C GLY A 304 -13.93 -3.19 -52.13
N ALA A 305 -15.16 -3.70 -52.05
CA ALA A 305 -16.37 -2.94 -51.69
C ALA A 305 -16.39 -2.55 -50.19
N VAL A 306 -15.61 -3.26 -49.34
CA VAL A 306 -15.49 -2.97 -47.92
C VAL A 306 -14.02 -2.74 -47.55
N ARG A 307 -13.64 -1.50 -47.24
CA ARG A 307 -12.39 -1.24 -46.51
C ARG A 307 -12.54 -1.77 -45.09
N VAL A 308 -11.92 -2.91 -44.79
CA VAL A 308 -11.72 -3.35 -43.41
C VAL A 308 -10.86 -2.28 -42.73
N LYS A 309 -11.53 -1.41 -41.95
CA LYS A 309 -10.88 -0.31 -41.25
C LYS A 309 -9.99 -0.94 -40.17
N LYS A 310 -8.69 -1.08 -40.43
CA LYS A 310 -7.68 -1.60 -39.49
C LYS A 310 -7.91 -0.93 -38.14
N ARG A 311 -8.43 -1.69 -37.17
CA ARG A 311 -8.97 -1.13 -35.93
C ARG A 311 -7.80 -0.51 -35.14
N ARG A 312 -7.93 0.75 -34.71
CA ARG A 312 -6.86 1.47 -34.00
C ARG A 312 -6.74 0.94 -32.56
N GLY A 313 -5.99 -0.15 -32.38
CA GLY A 313 -5.48 -0.61 -31.09
C GLY A 313 -6.10 -1.90 -30.52
N PRO A 314 -5.47 -2.48 -29.49
CA PRO A 314 -5.86 -3.78 -28.92
C PRO A 314 -7.24 -3.75 -28.24
N ARG A 315 -7.92 -4.90 -28.26
CA ARG A 315 -9.18 -5.13 -27.51
C ARG A 315 -8.87 -5.24 -26.02
N ARG A 316 -9.85 -4.93 -25.18
CA ARG A 316 -9.72 -5.08 -23.71
C ARG A 316 -9.46 -6.55 -23.39
N GLY A 317 -8.46 -6.83 -22.56
CA GLY A 317 -7.98 -8.19 -22.27
C GLY A 317 -6.80 -8.65 -23.12
N GLU A 318 -6.43 -7.92 -24.18
CA GLU A 318 -5.18 -8.12 -24.92
C GLU A 318 -4.04 -7.33 -24.27
N ASP A 319 -2.80 -7.54 -24.72
CA ASP A 319 -1.63 -6.84 -24.20
C ASP A 319 -1.56 -5.39 -24.72
N PHE A 320 -1.74 -4.43 -23.81
CA PHE A 320 -1.60 -3.01 -24.13
C PHE A 320 -0.16 -2.53 -23.98
N THR A 321 0.24 -1.57 -24.83
CA THR A 321 1.39 -0.71 -24.51
C THR A 321 1.00 0.38 -23.52
N LEU A 322 1.96 0.89 -22.74
CA LEU A 322 1.69 1.93 -21.74
C LEU A 322 0.99 3.16 -22.34
N THR A 323 1.48 3.65 -23.48
CA THR A 323 0.90 4.79 -24.19
C THR A 323 -0.51 4.51 -24.69
N GLN A 324 -0.78 3.29 -25.17
CA GLN A 324 -2.13 2.89 -25.58
C GLN A 324 -3.09 2.81 -24.39
N ALA A 325 -2.61 2.32 -23.24
CA ALA A 325 -3.41 2.26 -22.01
C ALA A 325 -3.73 3.65 -21.47
N LEU A 326 -2.78 4.59 -21.50
CA LEU A 326 -2.98 5.98 -21.05
C LEU A 326 -4.05 6.74 -21.85
N ILE A 327 -4.29 6.35 -23.09
CA ILE A 327 -5.35 6.94 -23.93
C ILE A 327 -6.73 6.35 -23.58
N LYS A 328 -6.79 5.19 -22.91
CA LYS A 328 -8.06 4.54 -22.56
C LYS A 328 -8.70 5.17 -21.33
N ALA A 329 -9.97 5.54 -21.47
CA ALA A 329 -10.78 6.04 -20.36
C ALA A 329 -10.90 5.04 -19.18
N ASP A 330 -10.81 3.73 -19.44
CA ASP A 330 -10.91 2.72 -18.37
C ASP A 330 -9.74 2.82 -17.38
N LEU A 331 -8.54 3.19 -17.84
CA LEU A 331 -7.39 3.39 -16.97
C LEU A 331 -7.61 4.58 -16.05
N TRP A 332 -8.10 5.69 -16.59
CA TRP A 332 -8.40 6.90 -15.83
C TRP A 332 -9.55 6.71 -14.85
N LEU A 333 -10.56 5.92 -15.20
CA LEU A 333 -11.63 5.55 -14.26
C LEU A 333 -11.09 4.76 -13.07
N ILE A 334 -10.20 3.79 -13.31
CA ILE A 334 -9.51 3.06 -12.22
C ILE A 334 -8.64 4.01 -11.41
N PHE A 335 -7.83 4.83 -12.08
CA PHE A 335 -6.91 5.76 -11.42
C PHE A 335 -7.63 6.77 -10.53
N LEU A 336 -8.67 7.44 -11.04
CA LEU A 336 -9.45 8.41 -10.27
C LEU A 336 -10.24 7.75 -9.15
N SER A 337 -10.86 6.59 -9.42
CA SER A 337 -11.56 5.83 -8.38
C SER A 337 -10.60 5.36 -7.28
N LEU A 338 -9.38 4.97 -7.65
CA LEU A 338 -8.33 4.59 -6.70
C LEU A 338 -7.82 5.80 -5.92
N LEU A 339 -7.59 6.93 -6.58
CA LEU A 339 -7.15 8.18 -5.93
C LEU A 339 -8.17 8.60 -4.87
N LEU A 340 -9.45 8.64 -5.22
CA LEU A 340 -10.52 9.03 -4.30
C LEU A 340 -10.74 8.00 -3.18
N GLY A 341 -10.84 6.72 -3.52
CA GLY A 341 -11.17 5.65 -2.57
C GLY A 341 -9.99 5.21 -1.70
N SER A 342 -8.81 4.94 -2.27
CA SER A 342 -7.65 4.57 -1.45
C SER A 342 -7.00 5.77 -0.78
N GLY A 343 -6.99 6.95 -1.43
CA GLY A 343 -6.43 8.16 -0.84
C GLY A 343 -7.17 8.61 0.42
N SER A 344 -8.51 8.46 0.46
CA SER A 344 -9.30 8.74 1.66
C SER A 344 -8.99 7.77 2.80
N GLY A 345 -8.85 6.47 2.51
CA GLY A 345 -8.42 5.49 3.51
C GLY A 345 -7.03 5.74 4.05
N LEU A 346 -6.08 6.11 3.17
CA LEU A 346 -4.74 6.47 3.58
C LEU A 346 -4.72 7.72 4.47
N THR A 347 -5.60 8.68 4.20
CA THR A 347 -5.74 9.88 5.05
C THR A 347 -6.08 9.53 6.49
N VAL A 348 -6.97 8.56 6.70
CA VAL A 348 -7.28 8.08 8.06
C VAL A 348 -6.08 7.37 8.67
N ILE A 349 -5.37 6.52 7.91
CA ILE A 349 -4.18 5.80 8.41
C ILE A 349 -3.09 6.79 8.84
N ASP A 350 -2.81 7.81 8.02
CA ASP A 350 -1.75 8.80 8.26
C ASP A 350 -2.04 9.68 9.49
N ASN A 351 -3.31 9.98 9.77
CA ASN A 351 -3.72 10.87 10.86
C ASN A 351 -4.37 10.13 12.04
N LEU A 352 -4.36 8.79 12.05
CA LEU A 352 -5.14 7.99 13.01
C LEU A 352 -4.75 8.29 14.47
N GLY A 353 -3.44 8.46 14.73
CA GLY A 353 -2.93 8.80 16.05
C GLY A 353 -3.50 10.12 16.58
N GLN A 354 -3.45 11.17 15.75
CA GLN A 354 -4.01 12.49 16.08
C GLN A 354 -5.52 12.44 16.25
N MET A 355 -6.23 11.67 15.41
CA MET A 355 -7.67 11.47 15.53
C MET A 355 -8.02 10.81 16.88
N SER A 356 -7.32 9.75 17.27
CA SER A 356 -7.55 9.08 18.55
C SER A 356 -7.24 9.97 19.75
N GLU A 357 -6.13 10.70 19.72
CA GLU A 357 -5.75 11.62 20.80
C GLU A 357 -6.77 12.76 20.95
N SER A 358 -7.28 13.30 19.83
CA SER A 358 -8.28 14.38 19.85
C SER A 358 -9.59 13.99 20.52
N LEU A 359 -9.92 12.70 20.52
CA LEU A 359 -11.11 12.13 21.17
C LEU A 359 -10.89 11.75 22.64
N GLY A 360 -9.67 11.91 23.17
CA GLY A 360 -9.34 11.58 24.56
C GLY A 360 -8.98 10.11 24.78
N TYR A 361 -8.52 9.38 23.75
CA TYR A 361 -7.90 8.07 23.95
C TYR A 361 -6.41 8.24 24.23
N ASP A 362 -5.95 7.70 25.35
CA ASP A 362 -4.54 7.77 25.76
C ASP A 362 -3.66 6.75 24.98
N ASP A 363 -4.20 5.56 24.70
CA ASP A 363 -3.49 4.47 24.03
C ASP A 363 -3.71 4.45 22.50
N THR A 364 -3.16 5.46 21.81
CA THR A 364 -3.31 5.61 20.34
C THR A 364 -2.78 4.41 19.53
N HIS A 365 -1.80 3.69 20.08
CA HIS A 365 -1.16 2.53 19.45
C HIS A 365 -2.14 1.38 19.19
N ILE A 366 -3.17 1.20 20.02
CA ILE A 366 -4.17 0.13 19.86
C ILE A 366 -4.88 0.27 18.50
N PHE A 367 -5.26 1.50 18.12
CA PHE A 367 -5.95 1.75 16.86
C PHE A 367 -5.04 1.56 15.65
N VAL A 368 -3.75 1.91 15.77
CA VAL A 368 -2.74 1.70 14.73
C VAL A 368 -2.49 0.20 14.50
N SER A 369 -2.38 -0.58 15.58
CA SER A 369 -2.27 -2.05 15.50
C SER A 369 -3.51 -2.65 14.84
N MET A 370 -4.69 -2.21 15.27
CA MET A 370 -5.97 -2.73 14.79
C MET A 370 -6.21 -2.44 13.29
N ILE A 371 -5.95 -1.22 12.82
CA ILE A 371 -6.12 -0.88 11.39
C ILE A 371 -5.16 -1.70 10.50
N SER A 372 -3.96 -2.02 10.99
CA SER A 372 -2.99 -2.87 10.28
C SER A 372 -3.52 -4.28 10.06
N ILE A 373 -4.14 -4.87 11.07
CA ILE A 373 -4.76 -6.20 11.00
C ILE A 373 -5.94 -6.22 10.02
N TRP A 374 -6.83 -5.24 10.11
CA TRP A 374 -7.96 -5.11 9.19
C TRP A 374 -7.50 -4.85 7.75
N ASN A 375 -6.40 -4.11 7.55
CA ASN A 375 -5.77 -3.92 6.25
C ASN A 375 -5.27 -5.24 5.67
N PHE A 376 -4.57 -6.05 6.48
CA PHE A 376 -4.15 -7.39 6.06
C PHE A 376 -5.33 -8.26 5.63
N LEU A 377 -6.35 -8.36 6.49
CA LEU A 377 -7.55 -9.17 6.21
C LEU A 377 -8.29 -8.64 4.98
N GLY A 378 -8.31 -7.33 4.77
CA GLY A 378 -8.82 -6.68 3.56
C GLY A 378 -8.08 -7.11 2.30
N ARG A 379 -6.75 -7.20 2.33
CA ARG A 379 -5.93 -7.64 1.18
C ARG A 379 -6.18 -9.10 0.82
N VAL A 380 -6.12 -9.98 1.82
CA VAL A 380 -6.32 -11.43 1.66
C VAL A 380 -7.76 -11.72 1.23
N GLY A 381 -8.72 -11.16 1.97
CA GLY A 381 -10.15 -11.28 1.70
C GLY A 381 -10.54 -10.67 0.37
N GLY A 382 -10.14 -9.43 0.07
CA GLY A 382 -10.45 -8.75 -1.19
C GLY A 382 -9.93 -9.50 -2.41
N GLY A 383 -8.72 -10.08 -2.34
CA GLY A 383 -8.18 -10.94 -3.38
C GLY A 383 -9.04 -12.19 -3.62
N TYR A 384 -9.43 -12.88 -2.54
CA TYR A 384 -10.24 -14.10 -2.60
C TYR A 384 -11.69 -13.84 -3.02
N PHE A 385 -12.37 -12.88 -2.38
CA PHE A 385 -13.75 -12.49 -2.70
C PHE A 385 -13.88 -12.01 -4.14
N SER A 386 -12.90 -11.23 -4.65
CA SER A 386 -12.93 -10.80 -6.06
C SER A 386 -12.80 -11.98 -7.03
N GLU A 387 -12.12 -13.05 -6.65
CA GLU A 387 -12.02 -14.27 -7.45
C GLU A 387 -13.36 -15.01 -7.53
N ILE A 388 -14.06 -15.14 -6.40
CA ILE A 388 -15.38 -15.78 -6.34
C ILE A 388 -16.38 -15.03 -7.23
N ILE A 389 -16.39 -13.69 -7.17
CA ILE A 389 -17.29 -12.85 -7.96
C ILE A 389 -17.07 -13.07 -9.47
N VAL A 390 -15.81 -13.13 -9.88
CA VAL A 390 -15.45 -13.33 -11.29
C VAL A 390 -15.71 -14.77 -11.74
N ARG A 391 -15.32 -15.75 -10.94
CA ARG A 391 -15.32 -17.17 -11.34
C ARG A 391 -16.71 -17.82 -11.26
N ASP A 392 -17.47 -17.50 -10.23
CA ASP A 392 -18.76 -18.14 -9.98
C ASP A 392 -19.92 -17.34 -10.58
N HIS A 393 -19.79 -16.00 -10.63
CA HIS A 393 -20.86 -15.12 -11.11
C HIS A 393 -20.56 -14.42 -12.44
N ALA A 394 -19.34 -14.54 -12.99
CA ALA A 394 -18.89 -13.86 -14.21
C ALA A 394 -19.05 -12.32 -14.17
N TYR A 395 -19.00 -11.72 -12.97
CA TYR A 395 -19.09 -10.27 -12.78
C TYR A 395 -17.70 -9.60 -12.76
N PRO A 396 -17.58 -8.34 -13.23
CA PRO A 396 -16.31 -7.62 -13.19
C PRO A 396 -15.74 -7.43 -11.78
N ARG A 397 -14.42 -7.58 -11.61
CA ARG A 397 -13.71 -7.28 -10.35
C ARG A 397 -13.99 -5.89 -9.76
N PRO A 398 -14.19 -4.82 -10.56
CA PRO A 398 -14.55 -3.52 -10.02
C PRO A 398 -15.84 -3.49 -9.17
N VAL A 399 -16.70 -4.51 -9.23
CA VAL A 399 -17.81 -4.66 -8.28
C VAL A 399 -17.29 -4.81 -6.85
N ALA A 400 -16.27 -5.65 -6.65
CA ALA A 400 -15.64 -5.83 -5.33
C ALA A 400 -14.96 -4.54 -4.85
N MET A 401 -14.38 -3.77 -5.77
CA MET A 401 -13.81 -2.46 -5.49
C MET A 401 -14.90 -1.47 -5.03
N ALA A 402 -16.05 -1.42 -5.72
CA ALA A 402 -17.18 -0.59 -5.31
C ALA A 402 -17.70 -0.97 -3.91
N MET A 403 -17.82 -2.27 -3.60
CA MET A 403 -18.22 -2.72 -2.27
C MET A 403 -17.23 -2.27 -1.19
N ALA A 404 -15.92 -2.39 -1.45
CA ALA A 404 -14.89 -1.90 -0.53
C ALA A 404 -15.00 -0.39 -0.29
N GLN A 405 -15.30 0.39 -1.33
CA GLN A 405 -15.49 1.85 -1.21
C GLN A 405 -16.76 2.23 -0.44
N ILE A 406 -17.84 1.45 -0.56
CA ILE A 406 -19.05 1.62 0.26
C ILE A 406 -18.72 1.40 1.74
N LEU A 407 -18.00 0.32 2.07
CA LEU A 407 -17.56 0.07 3.45
C LEU A 407 -16.72 1.25 3.98
N MET A 408 -15.83 1.80 3.16
CA MET A 408 -15.03 2.96 3.54
C MET A 408 -15.87 4.22 3.72
N ALA A 409 -16.87 4.48 2.86
CA ALA A 409 -17.76 5.62 3.00
C ALA A 409 -18.52 5.58 4.34
N ILE A 410 -18.99 4.39 4.74
CA ILE A 410 -19.62 4.15 6.05
C ILE A 410 -18.60 4.39 7.17
N GLY A 411 -17.38 3.85 7.04
CA GLY A 411 -16.31 4.06 8.03
C GLY A 411 -15.98 5.55 8.25
N HIS A 412 -15.83 6.32 7.18
CA HIS A 412 -15.61 7.78 7.26
C HIS A 412 -16.80 8.52 7.89
N PHE A 413 -18.03 8.10 7.57
CA PHE A 413 -19.21 8.69 8.19
C PHE A 413 -19.27 8.41 9.69
N LEU A 414 -18.92 7.19 10.12
CA LEU A 414 -18.83 6.83 11.54
C LEU A 414 -17.75 7.63 12.27
N PHE A 415 -16.60 7.87 11.63
CA PHE A 415 -15.61 8.79 12.18
C PHE A 415 -16.21 10.18 12.33
N ALA A 416 -16.82 10.75 11.28
CA ALA A 416 -17.42 12.08 11.37
C ALA A 416 -18.40 12.22 12.56
N MET A 417 -19.21 11.19 12.86
CA MET A 417 -20.16 11.25 13.98
C MET A 417 -19.52 11.18 15.37
N ALA A 418 -18.31 10.62 15.50
CA ALA A 418 -17.54 10.54 16.74
C ALA A 418 -18.30 10.00 17.98
N TRP A 419 -19.24 9.07 17.78
CA TRP A 419 -19.93 8.41 18.90
C TRP A 419 -19.00 7.46 19.68
N PRO A 420 -19.35 7.13 20.94
CA PRO A 420 -18.59 6.14 21.70
C PRO A 420 -18.45 4.83 20.93
N GLY A 421 -17.23 4.32 20.79
CA GLY A 421 -16.94 3.08 20.07
C GLY A 421 -16.81 3.20 18.55
N THR A 422 -17.09 4.35 17.91
CA THR A 422 -16.96 4.48 16.44
C THR A 422 -15.54 4.36 15.95
N MET A 423 -14.53 4.69 16.76
CA MET A 423 -13.12 4.48 16.42
C MET A 423 -12.82 3.00 16.13
N TYR A 424 -13.40 2.08 16.90
CA TYR A 424 -13.19 0.65 16.71
C TYR A 424 -13.83 0.14 15.42
N ILE A 425 -15.08 0.54 15.17
CA ILE A 425 -15.82 0.13 13.97
C ILE A 425 -15.27 0.82 12.72
N GLY A 426 -14.91 2.10 12.81
CA GLY A 426 -14.38 2.91 11.72
C GLY A 426 -13.04 2.39 11.21
N THR A 427 -12.11 2.07 12.11
CA THR A 427 -10.82 1.46 11.74
C THR A 427 -10.98 0.07 11.13
N LEU A 428 -11.97 -0.72 11.57
CA LEU A 428 -12.33 -1.99 10.94
C LEU A 428 -12.81 -1.81 9.50
N LEU A 429 -13.77 -0.93 9.27
CA LEU A 429 -14.35 -0.71 7.94
C LEU A 429 -13.33 -0.09 6.98
N ILE A 430 -12.59 0.93 7.42
CA ILE A 430 -11.54 1.57 6.62
C ILE A 430 -10.40 0.59 6.34
N GLY A 431 -9.94 -0.16 7.34
CA GLY A 431 -8.86 -1.13 7.18
C GLY A 431 -9.22 -2.21 6.16
N LEU A 432 -10.38 -2.86 6.31
CA LEU A 432 -10.84 -3.90 5.36
C LEU A 432 -10.99 -3.34 3.94
N GLY A 433 -11.65 -2.19 3.80
CA GLY A 433 -11.89 -1.56 2.51
C GLY A 433 -10.60 -1.11 1.82
N TYR A 434 -9.72 -0.41 2.53
CA TYR A 434 -8.43 0.04 2.01
C TYR A 434 -7.54 -1.15 1.63
N GLY A 435 -7.48 -2.18 2.47
CA GLY A 435 -6.74 -3.41 2.18
C GLY A 435 -7.23 -4.08 0.89
N ALA A 436 -8.54 -4.18 0.69
CA ALA A 436 -9.12 -4.81 -0.49
C ALA A 436 -8.71 -4.13 -1.81
N HIS A 437 -8.55 -2.80 -1.82
CA HIS A 437 -8.08 -2.08 -3.02
C HIS A 437 -6.73 -2.60 -3.53
N TRP A 438 -5.79 -2.87 -2.62
CA TRP A 438 -4.44 -3.32 -2.96
C TRP A 438 -4.37 -4.73 -3.53
N ALA A 439 -5.41 -5.55 -3.32
CA ALA A 439 -5.53 -6.87 -3.93
C ALA A 439 -6.33 -6.83 -5.25
N ILE A 440 -7.41 -6.06 -5.29
CA ILE A 440 -8.36 -6.03 -6.42
C ILE A 440 -7.78 -5.27 -7.62
N VAL A 441 -7.18 -4.10 -7.40
CA VAL A 441 -6.67 -3.22 -8.47
C VAL A 441 -5.64 -3.90 -9.36
N PRO A 442 -4.53 -4.47 -8.83
CA PRO A 442 -3.56 -5.18 -9.66
C PRO A 442 -4.18 -6.37 -10.42
N ALA A 443 -5.10 -7.11 -9.80
CA ALA A 443 -5.80 -8.19 -10.49
C ALA A 443 -6.66 -7.65 -11.65
N ALA A 444 -7.46 -6.62 -11.42
CA ALA A 444 -8.30 -5.99 -12.44
C ALA A 444 -7.47 -5.35 -13.56
N ALA A 445 -6.38 -4.66 -13.24
CA ALA A 445 -5.49 -4.04 -14.21
C ALA A 445 -4.83 -5.08 -15.12
N SER A 446 -4.40 -6.22 -14.56
CA SER A 446 -3.81 -7.31 -15.34
C SER A 446 -4.81 -7.93 -16.32
N GLU A 447 -6.10 -7.99 -15.97
CA GLU A 447 -7.16 -8.57 -16.80
C GLU A 447 -7.64 -7.61 -17.88
N LEU A 448 -7.60 -6.30 -17.63
CA LEU A 448 -8.06 -5.29 -18.58
C LEU A 448 -6.99 -4.90 -19.61
N PHE A 449 -5.72 -4.87 -19.19
CA PHE A 449 -4.61 -4.32 -19.99
C PHE A 449 -3.51 -5.34 -20.36
N GLY A 450 -3.68 -6.60 -19.95
CA GLY A 450 -2.73 -7.68 -20.23
C GLY A 450 -1.50 -7.68 -19.31
N LEU A 451 -0.55 -8.58 -19.59
CA LEU A 451 0.61 -8.86 -18.74
C LEU A 451 1.93 -8.33 -19.32
N LYS A 452 1.99 -8.02 -20.61
CA LYS A 452 3.23 -7.61 -21.30
C LYS A 452 3.89 -6.38 -20.69
N ASN A 453 3.12 -5.32 -20.42
CA ASN A 453 3.61 -4.07 -19.81
C ASN A 453 2.99 -3.82 -18.42
N PHE A 454 2.55 -4.89 -17.75
CA PHE A 454 1.80 -4.79 -16.51
C PHE A 454 2.56 -4.05 -15.40
N GLY A 455 3.88 -4.27 -15.27
CA GLY A 455 4.69 -3.58 -14.27
C GLY A 455 4.64 -2.05 -14.39
N ALA A 456 4.73 -1.52 -15.62
CA ALA A 456 4.65 -0.07 -15.85
C ALA A 456 3.24 0.47 -15.57
N LEU A 457 2.20 -0.24 -16.04
CA LEU A 457 0.81 0.13 -15.77
C LEU A 457 0.47 0.12 -14.28
N TYR A 458 0.89 -0.92 -13.57
CA TYR A 458 0.64 -1.06 -12.14
C TYR A 458 1.31 0.07 -11.36
N ASN A 459 2.60 0.35 -11.63
CA ASN A 459 3.31 1.43 -10.95
C ASN A 459 2.68 2.79 -11.24
N PHE A 460 2.23 3.05 -12.47
CA PHE A 460 1.47 4.26 -12.78
C PHE A 460 0.18 4.36 -11.96
N LEU A 461 -0.59 3.26 -11.83
CA LEU A 461 -1.78 3.24 -10.98
C LEU A 461 -1.45 3.49 -9.51
N THR A 462 -0.31 2.99 -9.00
CA THR A 462 0.07 3.24 -7.60
C THR A 462 0.39 4.69 -7.28
N VAL A 463 0.68 5.53 -8.28
CA VAL A 463 0.88 7.00 -8.09
C VAL A 463 -0.40 7.68 -7.58
N ALA A 464 -1.57 7.09 -7.79
CA ALA A 464 -2.84 7.60 -7.26
C ALA A 464 -2.83 7.74 -5.72
N ASN A 465 -2.13 6.85 -5.01
CA ASN A 465 -2.11 6.82 -3.56
C ASN A 465 -1.28 7.96 -2.92
N PRO A 466 0.00 8.20 -3.29
CA PRO A 466 0.73 9.37 -2.80
C PRO A 466 0.11 10.69 -3.27
N ALA A 467 -0.48 10.74 -4.46
CA ALA A 467 -1.27 11.91 -4.89
C ALA A 467 -2.48 12.14 -3.97
N GLY A 468 -3.19 11.06 -3.62
CA GLY A 468 -4.29 11.07 -2.67
C GLY A 468 -3.86 11.54 -1.28
N SER A 469 -2.79 10.96 -0.69
CA SER A 469 -2.29 11.38 0.63
C SER A 469 -1.84 12.85 0.63
N LEU A 470 -1.11 13.31 -0.39
CA LEU A 470 -0.69 14.71 -0.45
C LEU A 470 -1.88 15.68 -0.44
N ILE A 471 -2.93 15.38 -1.22
CA ILE A 471 -4.11 16.26 -1.32
C ILE A 471 -5.02 16.11 -0.09
N PHE A 472 -5.36 14.88 0.29
CA PHE A 472 -6.39 14.60 1.28
C PHE A 472 -5.86 14.59 2.71
N SER A 473 -4.69 14.00 2.93
CA SER A 473 -4.03 13.96 4.23
C SER A 473 -3.35 15.30 4.51
N GLY A 474 -2.38 15.68 3.67
CA GLY A 474 -1.54 16.86 3.91
C GLY A 474 -2.28 18.19 3.80
N LEU A 475 -3.04 18.43 2.74
CA LEU A 475 -3.70 19.72 2.52
C LEU A 475 -5.05 19.83 3.24
N ILE A 476 -5.91 18.82 3.13
CA ILE A 476 -7.27 18.89 3.68
C ILE A 476 -7.29 18.51 5.16
N ALA A 477 -6.90 17.29 5.52
CA ALA A 477 -7.07 16.79 6.88
C ALA A 477 -6.17 17.51 7.89
N SER A 478 -4.87 17.59 7.64
CA SER A 478 -3.93 18.31 8.51
C SER A 478 -4.24 19.81 8.55
N GLY A 479 -4.60 20.42 7.41
CA GLY A 479 -4.98 21.85 7.36
C GLY A 479 -6.22 22.18 8.20
N ILE A 480 -7.25 21.34 8.16
CA ILE A 480 -8.46 21.51 9.00
C ILE A 480 -8.12 21.29 10.48
N TYR A 481 -7.29 20.29 10.80
CA TYR A 481 -6.87 20.01 12.17
C TYR A 481 -6.11 21.20 12.76
N ASP A 482 -5.11 21.73 12.04
CA ASP A 482 -4.29 22.86 12.47
C ASP A 482 -5.14 24.13 12.64
N TYR A 483 -6.07 24.40 11.70
CA TYR A 483 -6.98 25.53 11.81
C TYR A 483 -7.85 25.49 13.07
N GLU A 484 -8.43 24.34 13.40
CA GLU A 484 -9.22 24.18 14.63
C GLU A 484 -8.34 24.20 15.89
N ALA A 485 -7.12 23.67 15.83
CA ALA A 485 -6.15 23.74 16.93
C ALA A 485 -5.78 25.19 17.27
N GLU A 486 -5.48 26.02 16.27
CA GLU A 486 -5.18 27.45 16.44
C GLU A 486 -6.38 28.21 17.02
N LYS A 487 -7.58 27.96 16.47
CA LYS A 487 -8.81 28.58 16.95
C LYS A 487 -9.10 28.26 18.42
N GLN A 488 -8.89 27.01 18.85
CA GLN A 488 -9.03 26.62 20.26
C GLN A 488 -7.98 27.30 21.15
N ALA A 489 -6.74 27.42 20.69
CA ALA A 489 -5.69 28.10 21.43
C ALA A 489 -5.96 29.60 21.62
N HIS A 490 -6.47 30.29 20.59
CA HIS A 490 -6.87 31.70 20.69
C HIS A 490 -8.01 31.94 21.70
N MET A 491 -9.00 31.04 21.74
CA MET A 491 -10.09 31.12 22.71
C MET A 491 -9.60 30.91 24.15
N HIS A 492 -8.67 29.97 24.36
CA HIS A 492 -8.09 29.70 25.67
C HIS A 492 -7.20 30.86 26.15
N ASN A 493 -6.38 31.44 25.27
CA ASN A 493 -5.53 32.59 25.61
C ASN A 493 -6.36 33.85 25.95
N SER A 494 -7.51 34.04 25.30
CA SER A 494 -8.41 35.17 25.61
C SER A 494 -9.03 35.05 27.01
N SER A 495 -9.37 33.83 27.44
CA SER A 495 -9.94 33.56 28.77
C SER A 495 -8.86 33.53 29.88
N THR A 496 -7.63 33.16 29.56
CA THR A 496 -6.50 33.13 30.52
C THR A 496 -5.83 34.51 30.70
N SER A 497 -6.02 35.44 29.76
CA SER A 497 -5.45 36.81 29.83
C SER A 497 -5.92 37.63 31.05
N LEU A 498 -7.10 37.32 31.62
CA LEU A 498 -7.62 37.99 32.83
C LEU A 498 -6.96 37.48 34.13
N LEU A 499 -6.39 36.28 34.14
CA LEU A 499 -5.80 35.67 35.34
C LEU A 499 -4.27 35.61 35.28
N GLN A 500 -3.69 35.69 34.08
CA GLN A 500 -2.24 35.61 33.84
C GLN A 500 -1.50 36.96 33.98
N SER A 501 -2.22 38.06 34.22
CA SER A 501 -1.61 39.37 34.54
C SER A 501 -1.03 39.44 35.97
N LEU A 502 -1.24 38.43 36.82
CA LEU A 502 -0.84 38.45 38.23
C LEU A 502 0.31 37.49 38.60
N HIS A 503 0.73 36.56 37.75
CA HIS A 503 1.85 35.65 38.04
C HIS A 503 2.84 35.63 36.87
N HIS A 504 3.73 36.61 36.87
CA HIS A 504 4.86 36.68 35.97
C HIS A 504 6.00 35.85 36.55
N ASP A 505 5.99 34.54 36.30
CA ASP A 505 7.19 33.72 36.46
C ASP A 505 7.56 33.07 35.13
N ALA A 506 8.79 33.35 34.71
CA ALA A 506 9.32 33.04 33.39
C ALA A 506 9.65 31.55 33.30
N SER A 507 8.64 30.73 33.05
CA SER A 507 8.86 29.37 32.55
C SER A 507 9.11 29.45 31.04
N PHE A 508 10.30 29.02 30.64
CA PHE A 508 10.70 28.82 29.25
C PHE A 508 9.87 27.66 28.70
N GLN A 509 8.65 27.95 28.23
CA GLN A 509 7.80 26.98 27.56
C GLN A 509 8.46 26.64 26.22
N VAL A 510 9.01 25.42 26.13
CA VAL A 510 9.09 24.72 24.85
C VAL A 510 7.65 24.72 24.32
N GLU A 511 7.38 25.43 23.22
CA GLU A 511 6.04 25.44 22.62
C GLU A 511 5.65 24.01 22.30
N GLU A 512 4.83 23.40 23.16
CA GLU A 512 4.20 22.13 22.84
C GLU A 512 3.37 22.34 21.56
N PRO A 513 3.44 21.41 20.60
CA PRO A 513 2.68 21.54 19.37
C PRO A 513 1.20 21.70 19.69
N LEU A 514 0.56 22.67 19.03
CA LEU A 514 -0.88 22.94 19.16
C LEU A 514 -1.68 21.65 18.92
N LYS A 515 -2.43 21.22 19.94
CA LYS A 515 -3.29 20.03 19.85
C LYS A 515 -4.75 20.44 19.74
N CYS A 516 -5.47 19.83 18.81
CA CYS A 516 -6.91 20.02 18.67
C CYS A 516 -7.67 19.00 19.53
N LYS A 517 -8.69 19.45 20.28
CA LYS A 517 -9.53 18.58 21.10
C LYS A 517 -10.96 18.50 20.56
N GLY A 518 -11.53 17.31 20.65
CA GLY A 518 -12.91 16.99 20.29
C GLY A 518 -13.10 16.54 18.84
N ALA A 519 -14.31 16.04 18.56
CA ALA A 519 -14.69 15.54 17.24
C ALA A 519 -14.60 16.58 16.11
N ILE A 520 -14.66 17.87 16.45
CA ILE A 520 -14.63 18.97 15.49
C ILE A 520 -13.35 18.97 14.64
N CYS A 521 -12.25 18.46 15.18
CA CYS A 521 -10.93 18.44 14.53
C CYS A 521 -10.90 17.62 13.24
N PHE A 522 -11.80 16.65 13.09
CA PHE A 522 -11.84 15.74 11.94
C PHE A 522 -13.25 15.52 11.39
N PHE A 523 -14.27 16.14 11.97
CA PHE A 523 -15.67 16.05 11.52
C PHE A 523 -15.79 16.39 10.03
N PHE A 524 -15.32 17.58 9.63
CA PHE A 524 -15.41 18.04 8.24
C PHE A 524 -14.52 17.22 7.30
N SER A 525 -13.28 16.93 7.72
CA SER A 525 -12.35 16.09 6.96
C SER A 525 -12.97 14.74 6.65
N SER A 526 -13.54 14.07 7.66
CA SER A 526 -14.16 12.74 7.52
C SER A 526 -15.43 12.79 6.65
N LEU A 527 -16.24 13.85 6.75
CA LEU A 527 -17.42 14.02 5.91
C LEU A 527 -17.05 14.22 4.43
N ILE A 528 -16.02 15.03 4.16
CA ILE A 528 -15.47 15.21 2.80
C ILE A 528 -14.99 13.86 2.27
N MET A 529 -14.19 13.12 3.05
CA MET A 529 -13.69 11.79 2.65
C MET A 529 -14.83 10.80 2.36
N SER A 530 -15.89 10.81 3.16
CA SER A 530 -17.08 9.99 2.92
C SER A 530 -17.73 10.33 1.56
N GLY A 531 -17.90 11.61 1.25
CA GLY A 531 -18.39 12.08 -0.04
C GLY A 531 -17.49 11.67 -1.22
N LEU A 532 -16.17 11.78 -1.08
CA LEU A 532 -15.21 11.34 -2.09
C LEU A 532 -15.29 9.81 -2.32
N CYS A 533 -15.49 9.01 -1.27
CA CYS A 533 -15.73 7.57 -1.41
C CYS A 533 -17.01 7.29 -2.19
N VAL A 534 -18.10 8.03 -1.98
CA VAL A 534 -19.34 7.88 -2.76
C VAL A 534 -19.11 8.19 -4.24
N ILE A 535 -18.34 9.23 -4.56
CA ILE A 535 -17.94 9.53 -5.94
C ILE A 535 -17.10 8.38 -6.52
N ALA A 536 -16.17 7.82 -5.74
CA ALA A 536 -15.37 6.67 -6.14
C ALA A 536 -16.24 5.45 -6.47
N VAL A 537 -17.28 5.18 -5.67
CA VAL A 537 -18.27 4.12 -5.92
C VAL A 537 -18.94 4.33 -7.29
N ILE A 538 -19.37 5.55 -7.59
CA ILE A 538 -20.01 5.87 -8.88
C ILE A 538 -19.04 5.61 -10.04
N LEU A 539 -17.77 6.03 -9.93
CA LEU A 539 -16.75 5.78 -10.94
C LEU A 539 -16.49 4.27 -11.13
N SER A 540 -16.43 3.51 -10.04
CA SER A 540 -16.30 2.05 -10.06
C SER A 540 -17.49 1.38 -10.74
N LEU A 541 -18.72 1.82 -10.46
CA LEU A 541 -19.93 1.29 -11.11
C LEU A 541 -19.97 1.60 -12.61
N ILE A 542 -19.53 2.80 -13.03
CA ILE A 542 -19.36 3.14 -14.45
C ILE A 542 -18.35 2.17 -15.10
N LEU A 543 -17.25 1.87 -14.43
CA LEU A 543 -16.26 0.91 -14.91
C LEU A 543 -16.84 -0.50 -15.01
N VAL A 544 -17.64 -0.94 -14.03
CA VAL A 544 -18.37 -2.23 -14.08
C VAL A 544 -19.25 -2.29 -15.32
N TYR A 545 -20.07 -1.26 -15.56
CA TYR A 545 -20.94 -1.21 -16.73
C TYR A 545 -20.15 -1.33 -18.04
N ARG A 546 -19.02 -0.61 -18.14
CA ARG A 546 -18.17 -0.62 -19.35
C ARG A 546 -17.44 -1.94 -19.56
N THR A 547 -17.08 -2.66 -18.49
CA THR A 547 -16.24 -3.86 -18.55
C THR A 547 -17.03 -5.16 -18.51
N LYS A 548 -18.34 -5.11 -18.21
CA LYS A 548 -19.22 -6.28 -18.12
C LYS A 548 -19.09 -7.24 -19.31
N ILE A 549 -19.07 -6.73 -20.55
CA ILE A 549 -18.97 -7.54 -21.77
C ILE A 549 -17.63 -8.30 -21.82
N VAL A 550 -16.54 -7.65 -21.41
CA VAL A 550 -15.19 -8.25 -21.42
C VAL A 550 -15.12 -9.41 -20.42
N TYR A 551 -15.64 -9.22 -19.21
CA TYR A 551 -15.69 -10.27 -18.19
C TYR A 551 -16.64 -11.40 -18.56
N ALA A 552 -17.76 -11.09 -19.20
CA ALA A 552 -18.66 -12.12 -19.74
C ALA A 552 -17.98 -12.96 -20.83
N ASN A 553 -17.13 -12.37 -21.67
CA ASN A 553 -16.38 -13.11 -22.69
C ASN A 553 -15.20 -13.91 -22.10
N LEU A 554 -14.55 -13.40 -21.05
CA LEU A 554 -13.43 -14.09 -20.38
C LEU A 554 -13.87 -15.24 -19.46
N TYR A 555 -15.00 -15.08 -18.76
CA TYR A 555 -15.44 -15.97 -17.68
C TYR A 555 -16.85 -16.53 -17.87
N GLY A 556 -17.57 -16.12 -18.89
CA GLY A 556 -18.90 -16.64 -19.19
C GLY A 556 -18.83 -18.13 -19.52
N ARG A 557 -19.60 -18.94 -18.78
CA ARG A 557 -19.85 -20.32 -19.20
C ARG A 557 -20.68 -20.29 -20.48
N THR A 558 -20.19 -20.92 -21.53
CA THR A 558 -21.05 -21.43 -22.60
C THR A 558 -22.04 -22.39 -21.92
N ARG A 559 -23.27 -21.92 -21.68
CA ARG A 559 -24.39 -22.81 -21.36
C ARG A 559 -24.53 -23.74 -22.57
N THR A 560 -24.03 -24.96 -22.39
CA THR A 560 -24.31 -26.10 -23.27
C THR A 560 -25.61 -26.72 -22.84
#